data_AF-A0A3L7SGA8-F1
#
_entry.id   AF-A0A3L7SGA8-F1
#
_cell.length_a   1.000
_cell.length_b   1.000
_cell.length_c   1.000
_cell.angle_alpha   90.00
_cell.angle_beta   90.00
_cell.angle_gamma   90.00
#
_symmetry.space_group_name_H-M   'P 1'
#
loop_
_entity.id
_entity.type
_entity.pdbx_description
1 polymer ?
#
loop_
_entity_poly.entity_id
_entity_poly.type
_entity_poly.pdbx_seq_one_letter_code
_entity_poly.pdbx_strand_id
1 'polypeptide(L)'
;LDLAAAANTAAWKVTTWNLKRTANYGSDHIDEVARGVAAVKVSSDGRQVALRVPDFAATWCYALEWKTTAADGSPVQGVLHGTMH
;
A
#
# COMPACT_ATOMS: atom_id res chain seq x y z
N LEU A 1 2.40 -4.83 15.78
CA LEU A 1 1.15 -5.13 15.06
C LEU A 1 0.63 -6.47 15.55
N ASP A 2 -0.68 -6.70 15.52
CA ASP A 2 -1.22 -8.05 15.64
C ASP A 2 -0.77 -8.88 14.43
N LEU A 3 -0.17 -10.04 14.68
CA LEU A 3 0.49 -10.82 13.63
C LEU A 3 -0.52 -11.40 12.64
N ALA A 4 -1.68 -11.86 13.10
CA ALA A 4 -2.69 -12.46 12.25
C ALA A 4 -3.40 -11.41 11.39
N ALA A 5 -3.82 -10.30 12.00
CA ALA A 5 -4.48 -9.20 11.32
C ALA A 5 -3.55 -8.52 10.31
N ALA A 6 -2.26 -8.35 10.64
CA ALA A 6 -1.30 -7.74 9.72
C ALA A 6 -0.88 -8.70 8.60
N ALA A 7 -0.90 -10.03 8.82
CA ALA A 7 -0.62 -11.02 7.77
C ALA A 7 -1.76 -11.19 6.74
N ASN A 8 -2.95 -10.64 7.02
CA ASN A 8 -4.06 -10.67 6.08
C ASN A 8 -3.79 -9.74 4.88
N THR A 9 -3.77 -10.27 3.65
CA THR A 9 -3.56 -9.48 2.43
C THR A 9 -4.63 -8.41 2.23
N ALA A 10 -5.88 -8.65 2.69
CA ALA A 10 -6.97 -7.69 2.59
C ALA A 10 -6.79 -6.44 3.48
N ALA A 11 -5.86 -6.48 4.44
CA ALA A 11 -5.50 -5.32 5.26
C ALA A 11 -4.64 -4.29 4.50
N TRP A 12 -4.18 -4.61 3.28
CA TRP A 12 -3.24 -3.82 2.49
C TRP A 12 -3.78 -3.59 1.09
N LYS A 13 -3.71 -2.35 0.62
CA LYS A 13 -4.13 -1.97 -0.73
C LYS A 13 -3.05 -1.16 -1.40
N VAL A 14 -2.64 -1.58 -2.58
CA VAL A 14 -1.71 -0.83 -3.43
C VAL A 14 -2.46 -0.34 -4.65
N THR A 15 -2.39 0.95 -4.91
CA THR A 15 -3.00 1.59 -6.07
C THR A 15 -1.93 2.36 -6.81
N THR A 16 -1.88 2.24 -8.13
CA THR A 16 -0.94 2.97 -8.99
C THR A 16 -1.70 3.82 -10.00
N TRP A 17 -1.17 4.98 -10.35
CA TRP A 17 -1.74 5.82 -11.39
C TRP A 17 -0.64 6.62 -12.11
N ASN A 18 -0.95 7.03 -13.32
CA ASN A 18 -0.22 8.00 -14.10
C ASN A 18 -0.76 9.40 -13.84
N LEU A 19 0.03 10.41 -14.22
CA LEU A 19 -0.37 11.81 -14.17
C LEU A 19 -0.26 12.43 -15.56
N LYS A 20 -1.25 13.21 -15.97
CA LYS A 20 -1.08 14.12 -17.11
C LYS A 20 -0.42 15.39 -16.63
N ARG A 21 0.83 15.63 -17.05
CA ARG A 21 1.54 16.87 -16.75
C ARG A 21 0.81 18.04 -17.41
N THR A 22 0.15 18.84 -16.59
CA THR A 22 -0.41 20.13 -16.99
C THR A 22 0.11 21.20 -16.04
N ALA A 23 -0.08 22.47 -16.37
CA ALA A 23 0.24 23.55 -15.44
C ALA A 23 -0.67 23.57 -14.19
N ASN A 24 -1.73 22.76 -14.17
CA ASN A 24 -2.69 22.74 -13.08
C ASN A 24 -2.19 21.84 -11.95
N TYR A 25 -2.22 22.39 -10.73
CA TYR A 25 -1.97 21.64 -9.51
C TYR A 25 -3.09 20.62 -9.28
N GLY A 26 -2.73 19.43 -8.76
CA GLY A 26 -3.68 18.35 -8.52
C GLY A 26 -4.10 17.59 -9.79
N SER A 27 -3.14 17.30 -10.68
CA SER A 27 -3.40 16.56 -11.92
C SER A 27 -4.20 15.28 -11.67
N ASP A 28 -5.16 15.00 -12.55
CA ASP A 28 -6.03 13.83 -12.44
C ASP A 28 -5.23 12.52 -12.35
N HIS A 29 -5.76 11.56 -11.59
CA HIS A 29 -5.30 10.18 -11.62
C HIS A 29 -5.72 9.56 -12.96
N ILE A 30 -4.73 9.16 -13.76
CA ILE A 30 -4.96 8.51 -15.05
C ILE A 30 -4.56 7.06 -14.96
N ASP A 31 -5.35 6.18 -15.58
CA ASP A 31 -5.12 4.73 -15.57
C ASP A 31 -4.93 4.19 -14.14
N GLU A 32 -5.81 4.60 -13.22
CA GLU A 32 -5.75 4.12 -11.85
C GLU A 32 -6.01 2.60 -11.83
N VAL A 33 -5.05 1.86 -11.26
CA VAL A 33 -5.09 0.40 -11.21
C VAL A 33 -4.77 -0.06 -9.79
N ALA A 34 -5.67 -0.87 -9.23
CA ALA A 34 -5.40 -1.62 -8.01
C ALA A 34 -4.44 -2.77 -8.30
N ARG A 35 -3.36 -2.88 -7.52
CA ARG A 35 -2.36 -3.95 -7.63
C ARG A 35 -2.59 -4.98 -6.53
N GLY A 36 -2.63 -6.25 -6.93
CA GLY A 36 -2.89 -7.37 -6.01
C GLY A 36 -1.73 -7.64 -5.06
N VAL A 37 -2.01 -7.61 -3.75
CA VAL A 37 -1.06 -8.07 -2.72
C VAL A 37 -1.14 -9.59 -2.64
N ALA A 38 -0.13 -10.28 -3.18
CA ALA A 38 -0.09 -11.74 -3.25
C ALA A 38 0.31 -12.40 -1.92
N ALA A 39 1.12 -11.73 -1.10
CA ALA A 39 1.51 -12.22 0.22
C ALA A 39 1.94 -11.08 1.14
N VAL A 40 1.78 -11.31 2.45
CA VAL A 40 2.27 -10.44 3.50
C VAL A 40 3.12 -11.24 4.47
N LYS A 41 4.30 -10.73 4.80
CA LYS A 41 5.16 -11.28 5.85
C LYS A 41 5.32 -10.22 6.94
N VAL A 42 5.00 -10.61 8.17
CA VAL A 42 5.18 -9.77 9.35
C VAL A 42 6.39 -10.30 10.12
N SER A 43 7.27 -9.42 10.57
CA SER A 43 8.39 -9.82 11.44
C SER A 43 7.85 -10.35 12.77
N SER A 44 8.64 -11.20 13.45
CA SER A 44 8.24 -11.82 14.72
C SER A 44 7.96 -10.81 15.84
N ASP A 45 8.55 -9.61 15.76
CA ASP A 45 8.32 -8.51 16.69
C ASP A 45 7.10 -7.63 16.30
N GLY A 46 6.45 -7.91 15.17
CA GLY A 46 5.30 -7.17 14.67
C GLY A 46 5.61 -5.74 14.27
N ARG A 47 6.87 -5.38 14.01
CA ARG A 47 7.31 -4.01 13.66
C ARG A 47 7.59 -3.79 12.19
N GLN A 48 7.78 -4.86 11.41
CA GLN A 48 8.05 -4.79 9.98
C GLN A 48 7.03 -5.61 9.20
N VAL A 49 6.60 -5.07 8.07
CA VAL A 49 5.72 -5.74 7.13
C VAL A 49 6.35 -5.69 5.75
N ALA A 50 6.48 -6.86 5.12
CA ALA A 50 6.94 -7.00 3.74
C ALA A 50 5.78 -7.50 2.88
N LEU A 51 5.45 -6.74 1.83
CA LEU A 51 4.39 -7.06 0.88
C LEU A 51 5.01 -7.65 -0.39
N ARG A 52 4.41 -8.72 -0.91
CA ARG A 52 4.69 -9.22 -2.27
C ARG A 52 3.59 -8.73 -3.19
N VAL A 53 3.94 -7.85 -4.12
CA VAL A 53 3.01 -7.28 -5.12
C VAL A 53 3.60 -7.57 -6.50
N PRO A 54 3.20 -8.67 -7.17
CA PRO A 54 3.88 -9.16 -8.37
C PRO A 54 3.91 -8.15 -9.52
N ASP A 55 2.82 -7.39 -9.70
CA ASP A 55 2.65 -6.44 -10.80
C ASP A 55 2.98 -4.99 -10.39
N PHE A 56 3.84 -4.82 -9.37
CA PHE A 56 4.32 -3.51 -8.95
C PHE A 56 5.60 -3.14 -9.71
N ALA A 57 5.40 -2.56 -10.89
CA ALA A 57 6.45 -2.05 -11.77
C ALA A 57 6.58 -0.53 -11.67
N ALA A 58 7.65 0.03 -12.27
CA ALA A 58 7.91 1.47 -12.28
C ALA A 58 6.64 2.27 -12.62
N THR A 59 6.27 3.18 -11.73
CA THR A 59 5.01 3.94 -11.79
C THR A 59 5.26 5.35 -11.30
N TRP A 60 4.55 6.29 -11.93
CA TRP A 60 4.68 7.71 -11.63
C TRP A 60 4.18 8.02 -10.23
N CYS A 61 3.06 7.42 -9.83
CA CYS A 61 2.51 7.55 -8.50
C CYS A 61 1.96 6.21 -8.01
N TYR A 62 2.03 6.03 -6.69
CA TYR A 62 1.30 4.98 -6.00
C TYR A 62 0.84 5.44 -4.61
N ALA A 63 -0.19 4.77 -4.11
CA ALA A 63 -0.63 4.77 -2.73
C ALA A 63 -0.53 3.35 -2.18
N LEU A 64 0.09 3.21 -1.01
CA LEU A 64 -0.01 2.04 -0.16
C LEU A 64 -0.89 2.41 1.04
N GLU A 65 -2.08 1.82 1.12
CA GLU A 65 -3.02 2.01 2.21
C GLU A 65 -3.02 0.76 3.10
N TRP A 66 -3.15 0.94 4.41
CA TRP A 66 -3.30 -0.17 5.36
C TRP A 66 -4.38 0.09 6.40
N LYS A 67 -5.05 -0.99 6.79
CA LYS A 67 -6.03 -1.04 7.88
C LYS A 67 -5.89 -2.37 8.61
N THR A 68 -5.29 -2.33 9.80
CA THR A 68 -5.02 -3.49 10.64
C THR A 68 -5.15 -3.14 12.12
N THR A 69 -4.66 -3.98 13.01
CA THR A 69 -4.67 -3.75 14.46
C THR A 69 -3.27 -3.90 15.08
N ALA A 70 -3.05 -3.21 16.19
CA ALA A 70 -1.92 -3.47 17.07
C ALA A 70 -2.18 -4.70 17.94
N ALA A 71 -1.15 -5.15 18.66
CA ALA A 71 -1.23 -6.36 19.49
C ALA A 71 -2.24 -6.23 20.66
N ASP A 72 -2.56 -5.00 21.07
CA ASP A 72 -3.59 -4.69 22.07
C ASP A 72 -5.00 -4.55 21.46
N GLY A 73 -5.15 -4.81 20.16
CA GLY A 73 -6.41 -4.70 19.43
C GLY A 73 -6.76 -3.28 18.95
N SER A 74 -5.95 -2.27 19.28
CA SER A 74 -6.20 -0.89 18.80
C SER A 74 -6.04 -0.79 17.27
N PRO A 75 -6.85 0.03 16.59
CA PRO A 75 -6.77 0.17 15.14
C PRO A 75 -5.48 0.87 14.70
N VAL A 76 -4.84 0.34 13.66
CA VAL A 76 -3.68 0.92 13.00
C VAL A 76 -3.98 1.09 11.52
N GLN A 77 -4.00 2.34 11.06
CA GLN A 77 -4.29 2.67 9.67
C GLN A 77 -3.39 3.79 9.17
N GLY A 78 -3.20 3.85 7.86
CA GLY A 78 -2.44 4.92 7.24
C GLY A 78 -2.37 4.77 5.73
N VAL A 79 -1.77 5.78 5.12
CA VAL A 79 -1.50 5.85 3.70
C VAL A 79 -0.08 6.36 3.47
N LEU A 80 0.64 5.71 2.57
CA LEU A 80 1.94 6.12 2.08
C LEU A 80 1.80 6.42 0.59
N HIS A 81 2.16 7.65 0.20
CA HIS A 81 2.25 8.04 -1.20
C HIS A 81 3.72 8.04 -1.65
N GLY A 82 3.97 7.61 -2.89
CA GLY A 82 5.31 7.63 -3.44
C GLY A 82 5.36 7.52 -4.97
N THR A 83 6.58 7.54 -5.48
CA THR A 83 6.93 7.29 -6.87
C THR A 83 7.91 6.10 -6.92
N MET A 84 7.97 5.37 -8.03
CA MET A 84 8.91 4.24 -8.18
C MET A 84 9.59 4.32 -9.55
N HIS A 85 10.93 4.42 -9.53
CA HIS A 85 11.81 4.58 -10.68
C HIS A 85 12.60 3.31 -10.98
#